data_AF-A0A9D6Y6V1-F1
#
_entry.id   AF-A0A9D6Y6V1-F1
#
_cell.length_a   1.000
_cell.length_b   1.000
_cell.length_c   1.000
_cell.angle_alpha   90.00
_cell.angle_beta   90.00
_cell.angle_gamma   90.00
#
_symmetry.space_group_name_H-M   'P 1'
#
loop_
_entity.id
_entity.type
_entity.pdbx_description
1 polymer ?
#
loop_
_entity_poly.entity_id
_entity_poly.type
_entity_poly.pdbx_seq_one_letter_code
_entity_poly.pdbx_strand_id
1 'polypeptide(L)'
;MAAGREGDELMADFTEAYVRRALEPRLRGHGTIEVQQSGPSGFTIIHHYTSEWNGRPVSLPIARLRPNGNMLRLYWKRANGRWAPYQSNGHGQFVDSLDSCLKEIDADRWRCFWG
;
A
#
# COMPACT_ATOMS: atom_id res chain seq x y z
N MET A 1 -2.54 -32.54 6.97
CA MET A 1 -1.70 -31.53 6.29
C MET A 1 -2.38 -30.18 6.46
N ALA A 2 -2.01 -29.41 7.48
CA ALA A 2 -2.48 -28.04 7.71
C ALA A 2 -1.45 -27.35 8.62
N ALA A 3 -0.39 -26.80 8.02
CA ALA A 3 0.69 -26.15 8.75
C ALA A 3 1.29 -25.00 7.90
N GLY A 4 0.41 -24.19 7.28
CA GLY A 4 0.84 -23.13 6.37
C GLY A 4 -0.09 -21.91 6.32
N ARG A 5 -0.94 -21.69 7.33
CA ARG A 5 -1.84 -20.52 7.41
C ARG A 5 -1.45 -19.56 8.54
N GLU A 6 -1.21 -20.09 9.73
CA GLU A 6 -0.88 -19.27 10.91
C GLU A 6 0.39 -18.42 10.77
N GLY A 7 1.42 -18.92 10.07
CA GLY A 7 2.66 -18.15 9.85
C GLY A 7 2.52 -17.00 8.83
N ASP A 8 1.58 -17.13 7.89
CA ASP A 8 1.30 -16.10 6.89
C ASP A 8 0.40 -15.00 7.46
N GLU A 9 -0.59 -15.40 8.27
CA GLU A 9 -1.49 -14.51 9.00
C GLU A 9 -0.72 -13.64 10.01
N LEU A 10 0.16 -14.24 10.83
CA LEU A 10 0.99 -13.48 11.78
C LEU A 10 1.93 -12.47 11.09
N MET A 11 2.48 -12.82 9.92
CA MET A 11 3.27 -11.89 9.10
C MET A 11 2.38 -10.79 8.50
N ALA A 12 1.15 -11.11 8.10
CA ALA A 12 0.18 -10.16 7.55
C ALA A 12 -0.27 -9.14 8.60
N ASP A 13 -0.65 -9.59 9.79
CA ASP A 13 -1.05 -8.75 10.92
C ASP A 13 0.10 -7.83 11.34
N PHE A 14 1.33 -8.35 11.41
CA PHE A 14 2.50 -7.53 11.70
C PHE A 14 2.77 -6.49 10.60
N THR A 15 2.60 -6.87 9.34
CA THR A 15 2.74 -5.96 8.19
C THR A 15 1.63 -4.90 8.19
N GLU A 16 0.38 -5.27 8.43
CA GLU A 16 -0.75 -4.35 8.50
C GLU A 16 -0.56 -3.34 9.63
N ALA A 17 -0.26 -3.81 10.85
CA ALA A 17 -0.04 -2.94 12.00
C ALA A 17 1.13 -1.97 11.75
N TYR A 18 2.19 -2.44 11.10
CA TYR A 18 3.33 -1.60 10.74
C TYR A 18 2.99 -0.55 9.66
N VAL A 19 2.29 -0.95 8.60
CA VAL A 19 1.81 -0.07 7.53
C VAL A 19 0.89 1.01 8.10
N ARG A 20 -0.07 0.61 8.94
CA ARG A 20 -0.98 1.52 9.63
C ARG A 20 -0.21 2.51 10.50
N ARG A 21 0.69 2.04 11.36
CA ARG A 21 1.53 2.91 12.19
C ARG A 21 2.33 3.93 11.37
N ALA A 22 2.80 3.57 10.18
CA ALA A 22 3.55 4.46 9.31
C ALA A 22 2.66 5.49 8.59
N LEU A 23 1.46 5.10 8.11
CA LEU A 23 0.63 5.91 7.22
C LEU A 23 -0.56 6.60 7.91
N GLU A 24 -1.09 6.04 8.99
CA GLU A 24 -2.21 6.61 9.76
C GLU A 24 -1.97 8.04 10.27
N PRO A 25 -0.76 8.42 10.72
CA PRO A 25 -0.49 9.81 11.12
C PRO A 25 -0.78 10.82 10.01
N ARG A 26 -0.68 10.39 8.75
CA ARG A 26 -0.91 11.22 7.56
C ARG A 26 -2.40 11.40 7.24
N LEU A 27 -3.24 10.43 7.61
CA LEU A 27 -4.70 10.53 7.46
C LEU A 27 -5.25 11.76 8.18
N ARG A 28 -4.66 12.16 9.33
CA ARG A 28 -5.16 13.25 10.19
C ARG A 28 -6.67 13.14 10.48
N GLY A 29 -7.21 11.92 10.56
CA GLY A 29 -8.63 11.65 10.75
C GLY A 29 -9.47 11.59 9.47
N HIS A 30 -8.88 11.82 8.30
CA HIS A 30 -9.53 11.68 6.99
C HIS A 30 -9.35 10.27 6.43
N GLY A 31 -10.24 9.38 6.87
CA GLY A 31 -10.32 8.02 6.36
C GLY A 31 -9.58 6.98 7.20
N THR A 32 -9.37 5.80 6.61
CA THR A 32 -8.69 4.64 7.21
C THR A 32 -7.78 3.95 6.19
N ILE A 33 -6.76 3.25 6.69
CA ILE A 33 -5.89 2.40 5.86
C ILE A 33 -6.23 0.92 6.12
N GLU A 34 -6.49 0.20 5.03
CA GLU A 34 -6.66 -1.25 5.02
C GLU A 34 -5.51 -1.89 4.24
N VAL A 35 -5.00 -3.03 4.73
CA VAL A 35 -3.97 -3.80 4.05
C VAL A 35 -4.54 -5.14 3.62
N GLN A 36 -4.76 -5.29 2.32
CA GLN A 36 -5.30 -6.52 1.74
C GLN A 36 -4.17 -7.38 1.17
N GLN A 37 -4.01 -8.60 1.67
CA GLN A 37 -3.10 -9.57 1.05
C GLN A 37 -3.50 -9.86 -0.40
N SER A 38 -2.52 -9.87 -1.30
CA SER A 38 -2.68 -10.09 -2.73
C SER A 38 -1.70 -11.19 -3.17
N GLY A 39 -2.07 -12.45 -2.86
CA GLY A 39 -1.29 -13.64 -3.16
C GLY A 39 -0.26 -13.99 -2.08
N PRO A 40 0.61 -15.00 -2.31
CA PRO A 40 1.40 -15.68 -1.28
C PRO A 40 2.49 -14.83 -0.61
N SER A 41 2.78 -13.61 -1.07
CA SER A 41 3.71 -12.70 -0.36
C SER A 41 3.55 -11.22 -0.79
N GLY A 42 2.47 -10.87 -1.48
CA GLY A 42 2.18 -9.50 -1.91
C GLY A 42 1.00 -8.94 -1.12
N PHE A 43 0.92 -7.61 -1.02
CA PHE A 43 -0.20 -6.95 -0.36
C PHE A 43 -0.52 -5.61 -1.02
N THR A 44 -1.76 -5.19 -0.87
CA THR A 44 -2.32 -3.96 -1.42
C THR A 44 -2.73 -3.07 -0.27
N ILE A 45 -2.31 -1.82 -0.30
CA ILE A 45 -2.67 -0.82 0.68
C ILE A 45 -3.80 0.01 0.06
N ILE A 46 -4.93 0.02 0.76
CA ILE A 46 -6.18 0.64 0.36
C ILE A 46 -6.43 1.81 1.31
N HIS A 47 -6.66 2.99 0.73
CA HIS A 47 -7.12 4.16 1.48
C HIS A 47 -8.63 4.27 1.32
N HIS A 48 -9.32 4.21 2.44
CA HIS A 48 -10.74 4.50 2.51
C HIS A 48 -10.91 5.90 3.04
N TYR A 49 -11.64 6.77 2.35
CA TYR A 49 -11.96 8.11 2.86
C TYR A 49 -13.36 8.52 2.44
N THR A 50 -13.96 9.42 3.21
CA THR A 50 -15.23 10.03 2.82
C THR A 50 -14.94 11.22 1.91
N SER A 51 -15.44 11.20 0.69
CA SER A 51 -15.26 12.32 -0.24
C SER A 51 -16.03 13.55 0.25
N GLU A 52 -15.34 14.67 0.40
CA GLU A 52 -15.93 15.95 0.82
C GLU A 52 -16.95 16.50 -0.18
N TRP A 53 -16.83 16.08 -1.45
CA TRP A 53 -17.71 16.55 -2.52
C TRP A 53 -19.11 15.94 -2.53
N ASN A 54 -19.26 14.70 -2.07
CA ASN A 54 -20.54 13.98 -2.15
C ASN A 54 -20.89 13.18 -0.89
N GLY A 55 -20.04 13.24 0.15
CA GLY A 55 -20.21 12.50 1.40
C GLY A 55 -20.18 10.98 1.24
N ARG A 56 -19.78 10.45 0.08
CA ARG A 56 -19.75 9.01 -0.17
C ARG A 56 -18.42 8.41 0.27
N PRO A 57 -18.43 7.19 0.82
CA PRO A 57 -17.21 6.46 1.07
C PRO A 57 -16.54 6.12 -0.28
N VAL A 58 -15.25 6.42 -0.38
CA VAL A 58 -14.40 6.11 -1.52
C VAL A 58 -13.31 5.18 -1.02
N SER A 59 -13.14 4.06 -1.71
CA SER A 59 -12.08 3.09 -1.45
C SER A 59 -11.15 3.08 -2.65
N LEU A 60 -9.95 3.64 -2.51
CA LEU A 60 -8.96 3.64 -3.59
C LEU A 60 -7.85 2.64 -3.23
N PRO A 61 -7.69 1.54 -3.98
CA PRO A 61 -6.46 0.78 -3.95
C PRO A 61 -5.44 1.54 -4.80
N ILE A 62 -4.39 2.05 -4.17
CA ILE A 62 -3.50 3.05 -4.77
C ILE A 62 -2.06 2.63 -4.69
N ALA A 63 -1.68 1.84 -3.68
CA ALA A 63 -0.38 1.20 -3.60
C ALA A 63 -0.52 -0.32 -3.52
N ARG A 64 0.29 -1.04 -4.31
CA ARG A 64 0.43 -2.49 -4.20
C ARG A 64 1.90 -2.86 -4.13
N LEU A 65 2.25 -3.63 -3.13
CA LEU A 65 3.59 -4.15 -2.90
C LEU A 65 3.65 -5.60 -3.34
N ARG A 66 4.64 -5.91 -4.18
CA ARG A 66 4.88 -7.28 -4.64
C ARG A 66 6.29 -7.73 -4.29
N PRO A 67 6.46 -8.98 -3.86
CA PRO A 67 7.78 -9.52 -3.58
C PRO A 67 8.60 -9.60 -4.87
N ASN A 68 9.88 -9.29 -4.76
CA ASN A 68 10.87 -9.42 -5.82
C ASN A 68 12.20 -9.86 -5.20
N GLY A 69 12.36 -11.17 -5.00
CA GLY A 69 13.44 -11.71 -4.20
C GLY A 69 13.30 -11.26 -2.74
N ASN A 70 14.34 -10.62 -2.21
CA ASN A 70 14.38 -10.14 -0.83
C ASN A 70 13.88 -8.68 -0.66
N MET A 71 13.33 -8.09 -1.72
CA MET A 71 12.87 -6.70 -1.76
C MET A 71 11.42 -6.62 -2.25
N LEU A 72 10.79 -5.46 -2.07
CA LEU A 72 9.43 -5.17 -2.51
C LEU A 72 9.43 -4.19 -3.68
N ARG A 73 8.64 -4.52 -4.70
CA ARG A 73 8.30 -3.60 -5.80
C ARG A 73 7.01 -2.89 -5.48
N LEU A 74 7.04 -1.56 -5.53
CA LEU A 74 5.87 -0.72 -5.38
C LEU A 74 5.17 -0.52 -6.72
N TYR A 75 3.84 -0.65 -6.72
CA TYR A 75 2.97 -0.41 -7.87
C TYR A 75 1.89 0.60 -7.48
N TRP A 76 1.54 1.47 -8.41
CA TRP A 76 0.44 2.40 -8.29
C TRP A 76 -0.74 1.99 -9.15
N LYS A 77 -1.96 2.18 -8.65
CA LYS A 77 -3.15 2.10 -9.51
C LYS A 77 -3.33 3.44 -10.19
N ARG A 78 -3.25 3.44 -11.52
CA ARG A 78 -3.47 4.65 -12.33
C ARG A 78 -4.96 4.95 -12.44
N ALA A 79 -5.29 6.17 -12.84
CA ALA A 79 -6.68 6.61 -13.10
C ALA A 79 -7.43 5.73 -14.10
N ASN A 80 -6.71 5.06 -15.02
CA ASN A 80 -7.30 4.10 -15.97
C ASN A 80 -7.57 2.71 -15.35
N GLY A 81 -7.42 2.56 -14.03
CA GLY A 81 -7.62 1.30 -13.29
C GLY A 81 -6.49 0.29 -13.42
N ARG A 82 -5.48 0.54 -14.27
CA ARG A 82 -4.34 -0.36 -14.45
C ARG A 82 -3.26 -0.12 -13.41
N TRP A 83 -2.64 -1.21 -12.96
CA TRP A 83 -1.46 -1.15 -12.11
C TRP A 83 -0.21 -0.86 -12.94
N ALA A 84 0.60 0.07 -12.48
CA ALA A 84 1.90 0.37 -13.08
C ALA A 84 2.98 0.39 -12.01
N PRO A 85 4.21 -0.05 -12.31
CA PRO A 85 5.31 0.03 -11.34
C PRO A 85 5.58 1.50 -11.01
N TYR A 86 5.80 1.77 -9.72
CA TYR A 86 6.33 3.04 -9.27
C TYR A 86 7.74 3.22 -9.82
N GLN A 87 8.04 4.42 -10.29
CA GLN A 87 9.38 4.79 -10.74
C GLN A 87 9.85 5.93 -9.86
N SER A 88 10.89 5.69 -9.07
CA SER A 88 11.53 6.76 -8.31
C SER A 88 12.48 7.52 -9.23
N ASN A 89 12.58 8.84 -9.01
CA ASN A 89 13.22 9.83 -9.90
C ASN A 89 14.48 9.29 -10.60
N GLY A 90 14.33 8.84 -11.84
CA GLY A 90 15.44 8.47 -12.74
C GLY A 90 16.03 7.07 -12.59
N HIS A 91 15.62 6.26 -11.61
CA HIS A 91 16.24 4.96 -11.32
C HIS A 91 15.42 3.73 -11.75
N GLY A 92 14.49 3.89 -12.70
CA GLY A 92 13.65 2.79 -13.17
C GLY A 92 12.62 2.35 -12.14
N GLN A 93 12.27 1.05 -12.11
CA GLN A 93 11.26 0.52 -11.19
C GLN A 93 11.77 0.59 -9.75
N PHE A 94 10.98 1.16 -8.84
CA PHE A 94 11.31 1.21 -7.43
C PHE A 94 11.22 -0.18 -6.80
N VAL A 95 12.36 -0.69 -6.32
CA VAL A 95 12.50 -1.98 -5.67
C VAL A 95 13.31 -1.76 -4.41
N ASP A 96 12.69 -1.84 -3.24
CA ASP A 96 13.38 -1.56 -1.97
C ASP A 96 12.70 -2.30 -0.80
N SER A 97 13.13 -2.02 0.42
CA SER A 97 12.58 -2.56 1.65
C SER A 97 11.18 -2.01 1.94
N LEU A 98 10.42 -2.69 2.80
CA LEU A 98 9.08 -2.25 3.22
C LEU A 98 9.06 -0.82 3.78
N ASP A 99 9.99 -0.49 4.67
CA ASP A 99 10.13 0.85 5.25
C ASP A 99 10.31 1.92 4.15
N SER A 100 11.19 1.68 3.18
CA SER A 100 11.41 2.58 2.03
C SER A 100 10.15 2.72 1.17
N CYS A 101 9.44 1.62 0.91
CA CYS A 101 8.16 1.67 0.20
C CYS A 101 7.11 2.50 0.94
N LEU A 102 7.02 2.37 2.26
CA LEU A 102 6.07 3.14 3.06
C LEU A 102 6.44 4.61 3.13
N LYS A 103 7.73 4.95 3.18
CA LYS A 103 8.21 6.33 3.07
C LYS A 103 7.82 6.96 1.74
N GLU A 104 7.92 6.23 0.62
CA GLU A 104 7.48 6.75 -0.68
C GLU A 104 5.96 6.95 -0.74
N ILE A 105 5.18 6.06 -0.08
CA ILE A 105 3.73 6.20 0.04
C ILE A 105 3.34 7.36 0.97
N ASP A 106 4.04 7.57 2.07
CA ASP A 106 3.81 8.70 2.99
C ASP A 106 4.16 10.04 2.33
N ALA A 107 5.30 10.07 1.62
CA ALA A 107 5.75 11.23 0.88
C ALA A 107 4.80 11.59 -0.27
N ASP A 108 4.17 10.57 -0.90
CA ASP A 108 3.22 10.65 -2.02
C ASP A 108 3.37 11.92 -2.85
N ARG A 109 4.56 12.08 -3.43
CA ARG A 109 4.94 13.32 -4.11
C ARG A 109 3.98 13.72 -5.23
N TRP A 110 3.28 12.73 -5.78
CA TRP A 110 2.40 12.84 -6.93
C TRP A 110 0.91 12.92 -6.55
N ARG A 111 0.59 12.96 -5.25
CA ARG A 111 -0.79 12.92 -4.73
C ARG A 111 -1.61 11.77 -5.28
N CYS A 112 -0.94 10.67 -5.64
CA CYS A 112 -1.60 9.49 -6.17
C CYS A 112 -2.21 8.65 -5.05
N PHE A 113 -1.74 8.84 -3.82
CA PHE A 113 -2.20 8.15 -2.62
C PHE A 113 -3.19 9.00 -1.83
N TRP A 114 -2.82 10.24 -1.51
CA TRP A 114 -3.56 11.10 -0.59
C TRP A 114 -4.52 12.08 -1.27
N GLY A 115 -4.44 12.27 -2.60
CA GLY A 115 -5.29 13.21 -3.35
C GLY A 115 -4.84 14.68 -3.30
#